data_AF-A0A970JCY8-F1
#
_entry.id   AF-A0A970JCY8-F1
#
_cell.length_a   1.000
_cell.length_b   1.000
_cell.length_c   1.000
_cell.angle_alpha   90.00
_cell.angle_beta   90.00
_cell.angle_gamma   90.00
#
_symmetry.space_group_name_H-M   'P 1'
#
loop_
_entity.id
_entity.type
_entity.pdbx_description
1 polymer ?
#
loop_
_entity_poly.entity_id
_entity_poly.type
_entity_poly.pdbx_seq_one_letter_code
_entity_poly.pdbx_strand_id
1 'polypeptide(L)'
;MSISNLIALLGGLGMFLYGMKTMGDGLEKSAGAKMKLIIESLTSNVFKAVLIGTLVTALIQSSSATTVMVVGFVNAGMMTLKQATGVIMGANIGTTVTAIILSLGDIQSDAWYLAMLKPSNLAPLALIIGAVLIFAFGKKQKLKDIGEIFLGFGVLFIGMQYMEGAVGHLKDLPQFKTIFANLKNPVLGILSGAIVTAIIQSSSASVGILQALAATGAVSCSQAVPIIMGQNIGT
;
A
#
# COMPACT_ATOMS: atom_id res chain seq x y z
N MET A 1 -6.79 -18.63 -12.99
CA MET A 1 -7.56 -17.36 -12.88
C MET A 1 -8.86 -17.53 -13.63
N SER A 2 -10.00 -17.21 -13.01
CA SER A 2 -11.28 -17.15 -13.72
C SER A 2 -11.37 -15.85 -14.55
N ILE A 3 -12.28 -15.80 -15.52
CA ILE A 3 -12.58 -14.57 -16.29
C ILE A 3 -13.01 -13.44 -15.34
N SER A 4 -13.78 -13.78 -14.29
CA SER A 4 -14.19 -12.81 -13.25
C SER A 4 -12.99 -12.16 -12.57
N ASN A 5 -11.95 -12.95 -12.21
CA ASN A 5 -10.74 -12.41 -11.58
C ASN A 5 -9.95 -11.51 -12.53
N LEU A 6 -9.91 -11.84 -13.83
CA LEU A 6 -9.26 -10.98 -14.82
C LEU A 6 -9.99 -9.63 -14.97
N ILE A 7 -11.33 -9.66 -15.03
CA ILE A 7 -12.15 -8.45 -15.07
C ILE A 7 -11.96 -7.63 -13.78
N ALA A 8 -11.96 -8.26 -12.62
CA ALA A 8 -11.73 -7.59 -11.34
C ALA A 8 -10.34 -6.94 -11.26
N LEU A 9 -9.31 -7.61 -11.79
CA LEU A 9 -7.94 -7.08 -11.86
C LEU A 9 -7.85 -5.86 -12.79
N LEU A 10 -8.36 -5.96 -14.02
CA LEU A 10 -8.31 -4.88 -15.00
C LEU A 10 -9.22 -3.70 -14.61
N GLY A 11 -10.41 -3.98 -14.09
CA GLY A 11 -11.31 -2.97 -13.55
C GLY A 11 -10.74 -2.28 -12.31
N GLY A 12 -10.11 -3.04 -11.42
CA GLY A 12 -9.36 -2.53 -10.27
C GLY A 12 -8.23 -1.61 -10.68
N LEU A 13 -7.45 -1.99 -11.70
CA LEU A 13 -6.39 -1.14 -12.28
C LEU A 13 -6.96 0.16 -12.88
N GLY A 14 -8.08 0.07 -13.60
CA GLY A 14 -8.76 1.25 -14.14
C GLY A 14 -9.22 2.23 -13.05
N MET A 15 -9.87 1.71 -12.00
CA MET A 15 -10.25 2.50 -10.82
C MET A 15 -9.03 3.10 -10.13
N PHE A 16 -7.97 2.32 -9.95
CA PHE A 16 -6.73 2.75 -9.34
C PHE A 16 -6.10 3.95 -10.07
N LEU A 17 -5.91 3.84 -11.38
CA LEU A 17 -5.33 4.90 -12.21
C LEU A 17 -6.22 6.14 -12.24
N TYR A 18 -7.55 5.96 -12.35
CA TYR A 18 -8.50 7.07 -12.32
C TYR A 18 -8.49 7.79 -10.96
N GLY A 19 -8.50 7.03 -9.87
CA GLY A 19 -8.45 7.58 -8.51
C GLY A 19 -7.13 8.32 -8.25
N MET A 20 -6.00 7.77 -8.70
CA MET A 20 -4.70 8.43 -8.62
C MET A 20 -4.68 9.77 -9.36
N LYS A 21 -5.20 9.81 -10.59
CA LYS A 21 -5.32 11.06 -11.35
C LYS A 21 -6.21 12.06 -10.63
N THR A 22 -7.42 11.66 -10.24
CA THR A 22 -8.41 12.54 -9.58
C THR A 22 -7.87 13.10 -8.26
N MET A 23 -7.20 12.25 -7.47
CA MET A 23 -6.55 12.66 -6.23
C MET A 23 -5.42 13.65 -6.50
N GLY A 24 -4.57 13.38 -7.50
CA GLY A 24 -3.49 14.27 -7.92
C GLY A 24 -4.00 15.65 -8.34
N ASP A 25 -5.01 15.68 -9.21
CA ASP A 25 -5.64 16.92 -9.69
C ASP A 25 -6.28 17.71 -8.54
N GLY A 26 -6.99 17.02 -7.63
CA GLY A 26 -7.60 17.64 -6.45
C GLY A 26 -6.55 18.19 -5.48
N LEU A 27 -5.45 17.47 -5.30
CA LEU A 27 -4.32 17.91 -4.49
C LEU A 27 -3.66 19.13 -5.10
N GLU A 28 -3.39 19.15 -6.40
CA GLU A 28 -2.80 20.29 -7.10
C GLU A 28 -3.66 21.55 -6.96
N LYS A 29 -4.98 21.43 -7.15
CA LYS A 29 -5.93 22.55 -7.02
C LYS A 29 -6.08 23.05 -5.58
N SER A 30 -6.07 22.13 -4.61
CA SER A 30 -6.27 22.43 -3.18
C SER A 30 -4.97 22.84 -2.47
N ALA A 31 -3.81 22.44 -3.00
CA ALA A 31 -2.51 22.69 -2.40
C ALA A 31 -2.17 24.18 -2.42
N GLY A 32 -2.51 24.85 -1.33
CA GLY A 32 -1.95 26.17 -1.02
C GLY A 32 -0.50 26.07 -0.54
N ALA A 33 0.19 27.21 -0.52
CA ALA A 33 1.57 27.32 -0.02
C ALA A 33 1.79 26.69 1.36
N LYS A 34 0.77 26.72 2.24
CA LYS A 34 0.84 26.13 3.59
C LYS A 34 1.00 24.61 3.58
N MET A 35 0.28 23.87 2.73
CA MET A 35 0.36 22.41 2.70
C MET A 35 1.73 21.95 2.20
N LYS A 36 2.24 22.64 1.16
CA LYS A 36 3.60 22.42 0.65
C LYS A 36 4.65 22.65 1.74
N LEU A 37 4.55 23.75 2.50
CA LEU A 37 5.47 24.03 3.61
C LEU A 37 5.42 22.98 4.73
N ILE A 38 4.23 22.45 5.05
CA ILE A 38 4.09 21.38 6.06
C ILE A 38 4.81 20.12 5.57
N ILE A 39 4.52 19.68 4.34
CA ILE A 39 5.13 18.49 3.75
C ILE A 39 6.66 18.67 3.66
N GLU A 40 7.12 19.85 3.23
CA GLU A 40 8.53 20.18 3.11
C GLU A 40 9.23 20.20 4.47
N SER A 41 8.60 20.73 5.51
CA SER A 41 9.13 20.69 6.89
C SER A 41 9.26 19.26 7.42
N LEU A 42 8.21 18.44 7.23
CA LEU A 42 8.17 17.05 7.65
C LEU A 42 9.11 16.14 6.86
N THR A 43 9.47 16.52 5.63
CA THR A 43 10.36 15.74 4.75
C THR A 43 11.67 16.46 4.40
N SER A 44 12.05 17.44 5.22
CA SER A 44 13.19 18.36 4.97
C SER A 44 14.55 17.66 4.87
N ASN A 45 14.69 16.45 5.38
CA ASN A 45 15.88 15.62 5.20
C ASN A 45 15.51 14.14 5.08
N VAL A 46 16.48 13.32 4.65
CA VAL A 46 16.28 11.89 4.39
C VAL A 46 15.80 11.15 5.64
N PHE A 47 16.37 11.43 6.82
CA PHE A 47 15.96 10.77 8.07
C PHE A 47 14.51 11.07 8.44
N LYS A 48 14.09 12.34 8.35
CA LYS A 48 12.70 12.73 8.61
C LYS A 48 11.75 12.11 7.60
N ALA A 49 12.11 12.10 6.31
CA ALA A 49 11.31 11.46 5.27
C ALA A 49 11.12 9.95 5.54
N VAL A 50 12.20 9.25 5.88
CA VAL A 50 12.17 7.82 6.24
C VAL A 50 11.33 7.60 7.50
N LEU A 51 11.48 8.43 8.54
CA LEU A 51 10.69 8.31 9.77
C LEU A 51 9.19 8.51 9.52
N ILE A 52 8.83 9.53 8.74
CA ILE A 52 7.44 9.79 8.36
C ILE A 52 6.88 8.62 7.56
N GLY A 53 7.61 8.10 6.57
CA GLY A 53 7.19 6.92 5.82
C GLY A 53 6.98 5.70 6.71
N THR A 54 7.91 5.47 7.65
CA THR A 54 7.84 4.36 8.61
C THR A 54 6.60 4.47 9.48
N LEU A 55 6.34 5.65 10.06
CA LEU A 55 5.18 5.89 10.93
C LEU A 55 3.86 5.79 10.16
N VAL A 56 3.77 6.44 9.00
CA VAL A 56 2.56 6.41 8.16
C VAL A 56 2.25 4.97 7.75
N THR A 57 3.24 4.23 7.27
CA THR A 57 3.03 2.84 6.87
C THR A 57 2.79 1.90 8.05
N ALA A 58 3.42 2.10 9.21
CA ALA A 58 3.12 1.29 10.39
C ALA A 58 1.67 1.49 10.87
N LEU A 59 1.15 2.71 10.77
CA LEU A 59 -0.23 3.04 11.14
C LEU A 59 -1.26 2.53 10.12
N ILE A 60 -1.00 2.74 8.83
CA ILE A 60 -1.89 2.32 7.73
C ILE A 60 -1.75 0.82 7.43
N GLN A 61 -0.61 0.23 7.78
CA GLN A 61 -0.21 -1.16 7.53
C GLN A 61 -0.12 -1.53 6.04
N SER A 62 0.04 -0.53 5.16
CA SER A 62 0.18 -0.74 3.72
C SER A 62 1.25 0.19 3.15
N SER A 63 2.36 -0.40 2.68
CA SER A 63 3.42 0.35 1.98
C SER A 63 2.97 0.79 0.60
N SER A 64 2.23 -0.04 -0.15
CA SER A 64 1.68 0.31 -1.45
C SER A 64 0.76 1.53 -1.38
N ALA A 65 -0.11 1.59 -0.36
CA ALA A 65 -0.92 2.76 -0.04
C ALA A 65 -0.08 4.03 0.18
N THR A 66 1.00 3.90 0.96
CA THR A 66 1.89 5.01 1.29
C THR A 66 2.67 5.49 0.06
N THR A 67 3.20 4.56 -0.73
CA THR A 67 3.90 4.84 -1.99
C THR A 67 3.01 5.60 -2.97
N VAL A 68 1.76 5.14 -3.13
CA VAL A 68 0.82 5.77 -4.08
C VAL A 68 0.41 7.18 -3.63
N MET A 69 0.19 7.37 -2.32
CA MET A 69 -0.05 8.70 -1.76
C MET A 69 1.12 9.65 -2.03
N VAL A 70 2.35 9.19 -1.83
CA VAL A 70 3.58 9.95 -2.09
C VAL A 70 3.73 10.27 -3.58
N VAL A 71 3.41 9.33 -4.48
CA VAL A 71 3.40 9.58 -5.93
C VAL A 71 2.37 10.66 -6.28
N GLY A 72 1.19 10.64 -5.65
CA GLY A 72 0.20 11.71 -5.78
C GLY A 72 0.74 13.08 -5.34
N PHE A 73 1.50 13.13 -4.25
CA PHE A 73 2.15 14.36 -3.77
C PHE A 73 3.25 14.88 -4.70
N VAL A 74 3.99 13.98 -5.34
CA VAL A 74 4.98 14.35 -6.36
C VAL A 74 4.28 14.90 -7.60
N ASN A 75 3.24 14.23 -8.07
CA ASN A 75 2.48 14.65 -9.26
C ASN A 75 1.84 16.03 -9.06
N ALA A 76 1.33 16.30 -7.86
CA ALA A 76 0.78 17.61 -7.47
C ALA A 76 1.86 18.69 -7.20
N GLY A 77 3.16 18.40 -7.42
CA GLY A 77 4.25 19.36 -7.21
C GLY A 77 4.52 19.73 -5.74
N MET A 78 3.98 18.95 -4.80
CA MET A 78 4.12 19.19 -3.36
C MET A 78 5.37 18.53 -2.77
N MET A 79 5.86 17.47 -3.40
CA MET A 79 7.09 16.76 -3.00
C MET A 79 8.05 16.64 -4.17
N THR A 80 9.34 16.72 -3.86
CA THR A 80 10.40 16.33 -4.80
C THR A 80 10.55 14.81 -4.83
N LEU A 81 11.07 14.27 -5.94
CA LEU A 81 11.43 12.84 -6.03
C LEU A 81 12.40 12.41 -4.92
N LYS A 82 13.30 13.29 -4.49
CA LYS A 82 14.24 13.01 -3.38
C LYS A 82 13.51 12.84 -2.04
N GLN A 83 12.50 13.66 -1.77
CA GLN A 83 11.66 13.49 -0.57
C GLN A 83 10.82 12.22 -0.67
N ALA A 84 10.23 11.98 -1.84
CA ALA A 84 9.39 10.82 -2.11
C ALA A 84 10.15 9.51 -1.90
N THR A 85 11.35 9.38 -2.47
CA THR A 85 12.21 8.20 -2.29
C THR A 85 12.54 7.96 -0.82
N GLY A 86 12.80 9.01 -0.03
CA GLY A 86 12.99 8.89 1.42
C GLY A 86 11.75 8.35 2.14
N VAL A 87 10.56 8.86 1.82
CA VAL A 87 9.30 8.38 2.41
C VAL A 87 9.00 6.94 1.99
N ILE A 88 9.22 6.57 0.72
CA ILE A 88 9.01 5.21 0.21
C ILE A 88 9.99 4.22 0.88
N MET A 89 11.24 4.60 1.09
CA MET A 89 12.18 3.79 1.88
C MET A 89 11.70 3.59 3.32
N GLY A 90 11.17 4.64 3.93
CA GLY A 90 10.49 4.56 5.22
C GLY A 90 9.29 3.63 5.21
N ALA A 91 8.47 3.68 4.17
CA ALA A 91 7.30 2.82 4.03
C ALA A 91 7.67 1.33 4.06
N ASN A 92 8.76 0.97 3.38
CA ASN A 92 9.29 -0.39 3.39
C ASN A 92 9.82 -0.82 4.77
N ILE A 93 10.30 0.11 5.59
CA ILE A 93 10.63 -0.16 6.99
C ILE A 93 9.34 -0.30 7.80
N GLY A 94 8.32 0.53 7.56
CA GLY A 94 7.05 0.46 8.28
C GLY A 94 6.37 -0.91 8.18
N THR A 95 6.41 -1.58 7.03
CA THR A 95 5.85 -2.94 6.88
C THR A 95 6.58 -4.01 7.67
N THR A 96 7.85 -3.81 8.05
CA THR A 96 8.52 -4.74 8.98
C THR A 96 7.92 -4.70 10.38
N VAL A 97 7.38 -3.56 10.82
CA VAL A 97 6.62 -3.48 12.09
C VAL A 97 5.39 -4.39 12.01
N THR A 98 4.67 -4.38 10.88
CA THR A 98 3.54 -5.30 10.65
C THR A 98 3.98 -6.76 10.66
N ALA A 99 5.12 -7.10 10.02
CA ALA A 99 5.65 -8.46 10.03
C ALA A 99 6.05 -8.94 11.43
N ILE A 100 6.60 -8.07 12.28
CA ILE A 100 6.90 -8.37 13.69
C ILE A 100 5.61 -8.62 14.46
N ILE A 101 4.60 -7.77 14.29
CA ILE A 101 3.28 -7.96 14.92
C ILE A 101 2.67 -9.32 14.51
N LEU A 102 2.73 -9.67 13.23
CA LEU A 102 2.28 -10.98 12.73
C LEU A 102 3.04 -12.16 13.35
N SER A 103 4.36 -12.01 13.57
CA SER A 103 5.20 -13.06 14.15
C SER A 103 4.97 -13.30 15.64
N LEU A 104 4.48 -12.30 16.38
CA LEU A 104 4.21 -12.39 17.82
C LEU A 104 2.90 -13.14 18.15
N GLY A 105 2.18 -13.61 17.13
CA GLY A 105 0.91 -14.29 17.28
C GLY A 105 -0.23 -13.28 17.35
N ASP A 106 -0.96 -13.16 16.24
CA ASP A 106 -2.22 -12.45 16.02
C ASP A 106 -2.62 -11.42 17.08
N ILE A 107 -1.76 -10.41 17.33
CA ILE A 107 -2.19 -9.16 17.97
C ILE A 107 -2.95 -8.36 16.91
N GLN A 108 -4.01 -8.94 16.37
CA GLN A 108 -5.08 -8.17 15.78
C GLN A 108 -5.65 -7.36 16.93
N SER A 109 -5.19 -6.13 17.02
CA SER A 109 -5.79 -5.16 17.93
C SER A 109 -7.22 -4.96 17.43
N ASP A 110 -8.19 -5.66 18.03
CA ASP A 110 -9.65 -5.48 17.86
C ASP A 110 -10.14 -4.10 18.34
N ALA A 111 -9.18 -3.18 18.57
CA ALA A 111 -9.43 -1.77 18.74
C ALA A 111 -10.15 -1.23 17.50
N TRP A 112 -11.45 -0.96 17.68
CA TRP A 112 -12.34 -0.39 16.65
C TRP A 112 -11.76 0.85 15.95
N TYR A 113 -10.95 1.65 16.66
CA TYR A 113 -10.28 2.84 16.12
C TYR A 113 -9.12 2.50 15.17
N LEU A 114 -8.33 1.47 15.48
CA LEU A 114 -7.28 0.96 14.58
C LEU A 114 -7.90 0.28 13.35
N ALA A 115 -9.03 -0.41 13.53
CA ALA A 115 -9.78 -0.99 12.41
C ALA A 115 -10.28 0.09 11.44
N MET A 116 -10.67 1.28 11.92
CA MET A 116 -11.06 2.40 11.04
C MET A 116 -9.91 2.96 10.22
N LEU A 117 -8.68 2.90 10.73
CA LEU A 117 -7.48 3.37 10.01
C LEU A 117 -7.03 2.42 8.89
N LYS A 118 -7.56 1.19 8.85
CA LYS A 118 -7.26 0.24 7.76
C LYS A 118 -7.75 0.80 6.42
N PRO A 119 -6.96 0.66 5.35
CA PRO A 119 -7.36 1.05 4.00
C PRO A 119 -8.76 0.56 3.57
N SER A 120 -9.15 -0.64 4.01
CA SER A 120 -10.47 -1.24 3.77
C SER A 120 -11.64 -0.39 4.26
N ASN A 121 -11.46 0.33 5.36
CA ASN A 121 -12.50 1.16 5.97
C ASN A 121 -12.30 2.65 5.65
N LEU A 122 -11.05 3.07 5.49
CA LEU A 122 -10.70 4.45 5.16
C LEU A 122 -11.15 4.83 3.74
N ALA A 123 -11.08 3.90 2.79
CA ALA A 123 -11.44 4.18 1.39
C ALA A 123 -12.94 4.42 1.17
N PRO A 124 -13.88 3.59 1.68
CA PRO A 124 -15.30 3.91 1.63
C PRO A 124 -15.65 5.19 2.39
N LEU A 125 -15.01 5.45 3.54
CA LEU A 125 -15.23 6.68 4.29
C LEU A 125 -14.78 7.91 3.49
N ALA A 126 -13.61 7.85 2.87
CA ALA A 126 -13.11 8.90 1.99
C ALA A 126 -14.05 9.11 0.79
N LEU A 127 -14.59 8.04 0.19
CA LEU A 127 -15.61 8.17 -0.86
C LEU A 127 -16.85 8.93 -0.39
N ILE A 128 -17.38 8.58 0.80
CA ILE A 128 -18.56 9.25 1.36
C ILE A 128 -18.26 10.73 1.57
N ILE A 129 -17.14 11.06 2.21
CA ILE A 129 -16.73 12.44 2.46
C ILE A 129 -16.56 13.19 1.12
N GLY A 130 -15.85 12.60 0.16
CA GLY A 130 -15.60 13.18 -1.14
C GLY A 130 -16.89 13.47 -1.92
N ALA A 131 -17.80 12.49 -1.97
CA ALA A 131 -19.10 12.65 -2.60
C ALA A 131 -19.93 13.75 -1.92
N VAL A 132 -20.02 13.75 -0.59
CA VAL A 132 -20.77 14.78 0.15
C VAL A 132 -20.20 16.17 -0.11
N LEU A 133 -18.87 16.34 -0.08
CA LEU A 133 -18.24 17.63 -0.34
C LEU A 133 -18.52 18.14 -1.76
N ILE A 134 -18.48 17.26 -2.76
CA ILE A 134 -18.74 17.63 -4.15
C ILE A 134 -20.24 17.93 -4.38
N PHE A 135 -21.13 17.05 -3.96
CA PHE A 135 -22.55 17.14 -4.30
C PHE A 135 -23.34 18.10 -3.38
N ALA A 136 -23.01 18.17 -2.09
CA ALA A 136 -23.68 19.06 -1.15
C ALA A 136 -23.05 20.47 -1.10
N PHE A 137 -21.73 20.58 -1.34
CA PHE A 137 -20.98 21.83 -1.18
C PHE A 137 -20.25 22.29 -2.45
N GLY A 138 -20.54 21.71 -3.61
CA GLY A 138 -19.85 21.97 -4.88
C GLY A 138 -19.88 23.41 -5.39
N LYS A 139 -20.71 24.30 -4.81
CA LYS A 139 -20.68 25.74 -5.08
C LYS A 139 -19.42 26.43 -4.55
N LYS A 140 -18.75 25.85 -3.54
CA LYS A 140 -17.49 26.37 -2.98
C LYS A 140 -16.31 25.60 -3.57
N GLN A 141 -15.56 26.25 -4.47
CA GLN A 141 -14.46 25.62 -5.21
C GLN A 141 -13.47 24.86 -4.30
N LYS A 142 -13.01 25.47 -3.20
CA LYS A 142 -12.10 24.82 -2.25
C LYS A 142 -12.64 23.52 -1.65
N LEU A 143 -13.94 23.46 -1.33
CA LEU A 143 -14.55 22.24 -0.78
C LEU A 143 -14.71 21.17 -1.86
N LYS A 144 -14.97 21.59 -3.10
CA LYS A 144 -15.00 20.68 -4.24
C LYS A 144 -13.61 20.08 -4.50
N ASP A 145 -12.54 20.88 -4.47
CA ASP A 145 -11.18 20.40 -4.67
C ASP A 145 -10.76 19.42 -3.55
N ILE A 146 -11.12 19.70 -2.29
CA ILE A 146 -10.95 18.76 -1.17
C ILE A 146 -11.77 17.49 -1.39
N GLY A 147 -13.00 17.62 -1.88
CA GLY A 147 -13.85 16.49 -2.22
C GLY A 147 -13.25 15.60 -3.32
N GLU A 148 -12.62 16.20 -4.34
CA GLU A 148 -11.89 15.46 -5.40
C GLU A 148 -10.72 14.66 -4.83
N ILE A 149 -9.99 15.21 -3.84
CA ILE A 149 -8.93 14.46 -3.13
C ILE A 149 -9.50 13.22 -2.46
N PHE A 150 -10.54 13.37 -1.64
CA PHE A 150 -11.13 12.26 -0.89
C PHE A 150 -11.80 11.24 -1.80
N LEU A 151 -12.47 11.69 -2.87
CA LEU A 151 -13.08 10.80 -3.85
C LEU A 151 -12.01 10.03 -4.63
N GLY A 152 -10.96 10.72 -5.11
CA GLY A 152 -9.83 10.10 -5.78
C GLY A 152 -9.13 9.06 -4.90
N PHE A 153 -8.86 9.41 -3.64
CA PHE A 153 -8.32 8.49 -2.64
C PHE A 153 -9.22 7.27 -2.45
N GLY A 154 -10.52 7.46 -2.24
CA GLY A 154 -11.45 6.36 -2.06
C GLY A 154 -11.53 5.40 -3.26
N VAL A 155 -11.66 5.93 -4.48
CA VAL A 155 -11.68 5.12 -5.71
C VAL A 155 -10.36 4.38 -5.92
N LEU A 156 -9.23 5.06 -5.67
CA LEU A 156 -7.89 4.49 -5.81
C LEU A 156 -7.73 3.23 -4.96
N PHE A 157 -8.05 3.34 -3.67
CA PHE A 157 -7.89 2.24 -2.72
C PHE A 157 -8.90 1.11 -2.93
N ILE A 158 -10.11 1.41 -3.37
CA ILE A 158 -11.06 0.37 -3.79
C ILE A 158 -10.53 -0.38 -5.01
N GLY A 159 -9.93 0.34 -5.97
CA GLY A 159 -9.22 -0.26 -7.09
C GLY A 159 -8.14 -1.24 -6.62
N MET A 160 -7.31 -0.84 -5.64
CA MET A 160 -6.30 -1.72 -5.04
C MET A 160 -6.92 -2.95 -4.37
N GLN A 161 -8.00 -2.81 -3.62
CA GLN A 161 -8.68 -3.92 -2.96
C GLN A 161 -9.30 -4.91 -3.95
N TYR A 162 -9.84 -4.42 -5.07
CA TYR A 162 -10.33 -5.28 -6.15
C TYR A 162 -9.20 -6.08 -6.79
N MET A 163 -8.04 -5.45 -7.01
CA MET A 163 -6.85 -6.15 -7.50
C MET A 163 -6.38 -7.21 -6.50
N GLU A 164 -6.25 -6.85 -5.21
CA GLU A 164 -5.84 -7.77 -4.13
C GLU A 164 -6.83 -8.93 -3.97
N GLY A 165 -8.15 -8.68 -4.04
CA GLY A 165 -9.18 -9.72 -3.95
C GLY A 165 -9.17 -10.68 -5.14
N ALA A 166 -8.88 -10.19 -6.35
CA ALA A 166 -8.84 -11.02 -7.57
C ALA A 166 -7.71 -12.07 -7.55
N VAL A 167 -6.61 -11.74 -6.87
CA VAL A 167 -5.39 -12.57 -6.78
C VAL A 167 -5.21 -13.20 -5.39
N GLY A 168 -5.98 -12.76 -4.39
CA GLY A 168 -5.82 -13.14 -2.99
C GLY A 168 -5.98 -14.64 -2.74
N HIS A 169 -6.81 -15.33 -3.51
CA HIS A 169 -6.97 -16.80 -3.41
C HIS A 169 -5.74 -17.60 -3.87
N LEU A 170 -4.82 -16.97 -4.61
CA LEU A 170 -3.61 -17.63 -5.08
C LEU A 170 -2.69 -18.01 -3.91
N LYS A 171 -2.74 -17.27 -2.79
CA LYS A 171 -1.94 -17.54 -1.59
C LYS A 171 -2.25 -18.89 -0.93
N ASP A 172 -3.47 -19.40 -1.14
CA ASP A 172 -3.95 -20.64 -0.52
C ASP A 172 -3.55 -21.87 -1.34
N LEU A 173 -3.09 -21.68 -2.59
CA LEU A 173 -2.71 -22.78 -3.46
C LEU A 173 -1.43 -23.48 -2.95
N PRO A 174 -1.40 -24.82 -2.95
CA PRO A 174 -0.21 -25.58 -2.57
C PRO A 174 1.03 -25.18 -3.39
N GLN A 175 0.84 -24.80 -4.66
CA GLN A 175 1.92 -24.36 -5.55
C GLN A 175 2.70 -23.15 -5.00
N PHE A 176 2.02 -22.17 -4.39
CA PHE A 176 2.69 -21.01 -3.78
C PHE A 176 3.52 -21.40 -2.56
N LYS A 177 3.04 -22.38 -1.79
CA LYS A 177 3.79 -22.96 -0.65
C LYS A 177 5.02 -23.75 -1.12
N THR A 178 4.86 -24.52 -2.19
CA THR A 178 5.94 -25.34 -2.77
C THR A 178 7.01 -24.49 -3.46
N ILE A 179 6.63 -23.35 -4.05
CA ILE A 179 7.58 -22.39 -4.61
C ILE A 179 8.57 -21.95 -3.53
N PHE A 180 8.13 -21.57 -2.33
CA PHE A 180 9.05 -21.13 -1.28
C PHE A 180 9.86 -22.28 -0.64
N ALA A 181 9.29 -23.47 -0.50
CA ALA A 181 9.95 -24.60 0.16
C ALA A 181 11.18 -25.15 -0.60
N ASN A 182 11.17 -25.10 -1.94
CA ASN A 182 12.20 -25.75 -2.76
C ASN A 182 13.35 -24.83 -3.20
N LEU A 183 13.39 -23.58 -2.74
CA LEU A 183 14.37 -22.60 -3.19
C LEU A 183 15.66 -22.68 -2.37
N LYS A 184 16.68 -23.34 -2.92
CA LYS A 184 18.04 -23.37 -2.35
C LYS A 184 18.96 -22.29 -2.91
N ASN A 185 18.63 -21.75 -4.09
CA ASN A 185 19.42 -20.71 -4.75
C ASN A 185 18.90 -19.32 -4.34
N PRO A 186 19.75 -18.42 -3.80
CA PRO A 186 19.34 -17.10 -3.34
C PRO A 186 18.74 -16.23 -4.46
N VAL A 187 19.25 -16.32 -5.69
CA VAL A 187 18.72 -15.53 -6.82
C VAL A 187 17.30 -15.97 -7.17
N LEU A 188 17.04 -17.28 -7.18
CA LEU A 188 15.70 -17.81 -7.38
C LEU A 188 14.78 -17.47 -6.20
N GLY A 189 15.32 -17.39 -4.98
CA GLY A 189 14.63 -16.86 -3.80
C GLY A 189 14.11 -15.44 -4.04
N ILE A 190 15.00 -14.53 -4.47
CA ILE A 190 14.67 -13.13 -4.79
C ILE A 190 13.61 -13.06 -5.90
N LEU A 191 13.82 -13.77 -7.02
CA LEU A 191 12.87 -13.74 -8.13
C LEU A 191 11.50 -14.29 -7.73
N SER A 192 11.47 -15.39 -6.97
CA SER A 192 10.22 -15.99 -6.52
C SER A 192 9.49 -15.09 -5.53
N GLY A 193 10.21 -14.48 -4.58
CA GLY A 193 9.64 -13.48 -3.69
C GLY A 193 9.04 -12.30 -4.45
N ALA A 194 9.77 -11.76 -5.43
CA ALA A 194 9.31 -10.64 -6.24
C ALA A 194 8.07 -10.98 -7.07
N ILE A 195 8.08 -12.12 -7.77
CA ILE A 195 6.95 -12.57 -8.58
C ILE A 195 5.73 -12.84 -7.71
N VAL A 196 5.90 -13.54 -6.58
CA VAL A 196 4.78 -13.85 -5.69
C VAL A 196 4.19 -12.58 -5.12
N THR A 197 5.00 -11.64 -4.65
CA THR A 197 4.48 -10.36 -4.13
C THR A 197 3.84 -9.51 -5.21
N ALA A 198 4.42 -9.43 -6.41
CA ALA A 198 3.83 -8.70 -7.52
C ALA A 198 2.48 -9.30 -7.97
N ILE A 199 2.34 -10.63 -7.90
CA ILE A 199 1.06 -11.30 -8.20
C ILE A 199 0.05 -11.04 -7.07
N ILE A 200 0.46 -11.21 -5.81
CA ILE A 200 -0.43 -11.05 -4.65
C ILE A 200 -0.77 -9.57 -4.39
N GLN A 201 0.03 -8.64 -4.91
CA GLN A 201 -0.08 -7.18 -4.68
C GLN A 201 0.00 -6.78 -3.20
N SER A 202 0.53 -7.67 -2.34
CA SER A 202 0.65 -7.45 -0.90
C SER A 202 1.89 -8.14 -0.34
N SER A 203 2.87 -7.32 0.08
CA SER A 203 4.12 -7.79 0.68
C SER A 203 3.91 -8.35 2.07
N SER A 204 3.09 -7.71 2.92
CA SER A 204 2.73 -8.22 4.23
C SER A 204 2.03 -9.59 4.16
N ALA A 205 1.14 -9.79 3.17
CA ALA A 205 0.53 -11.11 2.95
C ALA A 205 1.57 -12.15 2.50
N SER A 206 2.49 -11.77 1.60
CA SER A 206 3.56 -12.65 1.13
C SER A 206 4.52 -13.06 2.27
N VAL A 207 4.88 -12.11 3.13
CA VAL A 207 5.70 -12.35 4.33
C VAL A 207 4.95 -13.25 5.33
N GLY A 208 3.65 -13.05 5.52
CA GLY A 208 2.83 -13.92 6.39
C GLY A 208 2.79 -15.39 5.92
N ILE A 209 2.71 -15.64 4.61
CA ILE A 209 2.84 -17.00 4.05
C ILE A 209 4.21 -17.58 4.38
N LEU A 210 5.27 -16.80 4.16
CA LEU A 210 6.65 -17.23 4.43
C LEU A 210 6.87 -17.55 5.92
N GLN A 211 6.31 -16.73 6.82
CA GLN A 211 6.32 -16.97 8.26
C GLN A 211 5.60 -18.28 8.63
N ALA A 212 4.42 -18.53 8.05
CA ALA A 212 3.68 -19.77 8.28
C ALA A 212 4.46 -21.02 7.80
N LEU A 213 5.18 -20.92 6.68
CA LEU A 213 6.03 -22.01 6.17
C LEU A 213 7.32 -22.19 6.97
N ALA A 214 7.89 -21.11 7.49
CA ALA A 214 9.05 -21.19 8.38
C ALA A 214 8.67 -21.85 9.72
N ALA A 215 7.47 -21.56 10.24
CA ALA A 215 6.96 -22.14 11.48
C ALA A 215 6.75 -23.67 11.40
N THR A 216 6.44 -24.22 10.22
CA THR A 216 6.36 -25.67 10.00
C THR A 216 7.70 -26.34 9.74
N GLY A 217 8.79 -25.56 9.67
CA GLY A 217 10.12 -26.04 9.28
C GLY A 217 10.30 -26.27 7.78
N ALA A 218 9.30 -25.94 6.94
CA ALA A 218 9.37 -26.11 5.49
C ALA A 218 10.33 -25.13 4.80
N VAL A 219 10.63 -24.00 5.44
CA VAL A 219 11.57 -22.98 4.95
C VAL A 219 12.56 -22.64 6.05
N SER A 220 13.86 -22.79 5.76
CA SER A 220 14.92 -22.38 6.69
C SER A 220 15.15 -20.87 6.66
N CYS A 221 15.75 -20.33 7.72
CA CYS A 221 16.08 -18.90 7.81
C CYS A 221 16.99 -18.44 6.64
N SER A 222 17.91 -19.30 6.19
CA SER A 222 18.79 -19.04 5.05
C SER A 222 18.04 -18.88 3.71
N GLN A 223 16.90 -19.55 3.56
CA GLN A 223 16.04 -19.45 2.37
C GLN A 223 15.06 -18.28 2.47
N ALA A 224 14.65 -17.93 3.69
CA ALA A 224 13.73 -16.82 3.92
C ALA A 224 14.32 -15.46 3.56
N VAL A 225 15.61 -15.21 3.85
CA VAL A 225 16.25 -13.89 3.61
C VAL A 225 16.20 -13.47 2.13
N PRO A 226 16.64 -14.30 1.16
CA PRO A 226 16.53 -13.94 -0.25
C PRO A 226 15.08 -13.77 -0.72
N ILE A 227 14.14 -14.57 -0.19
CA ILE A 227 12.72 -14.44 -0.52
C ILE A 227 12.18 -13.09 -0.04
N ILE A 228 12.48 -12.68 1.20
CA ILE A 228 12.06 -11.38 1.76
C ILE A 228 12.62 -10.22 0.93
N MET A 229 13.88 -10.31 0.48
CA MET A 229 14.45 -9.31 -0.44
C MET A 229 13.63 -9.22 -1.74
N GLY A 230 13.27 -10.38 -2.30
CA GLY A 230 12.36 -10.46 -3.43
C GLY A 230 11.00 -9.81 -3.17
N GLN A 231 10.38 -10.12 -2.04
CA GLN A 231 9.05 -9.60 -1.67
C GLN A 231 9.06 -8.06 -1.59
N ASN A 232 10.14 -7.46 -1.08
CA ASN A 232 10.30 -6.00 -1.08
C ASN A 232 10.49 -5.40 -2.48
N ILE A 233 11.07 -6.14 -3.44
CA ILE A 233 11.22 -5.72 -4.84
C ILE A 233 9.88 -5.83 -5.58
N GLY A 234 9.08 -6.85 -5.28
CA GLY A 234 7.78 -7.08 -5.93
C GLY A 234 6.64 -6.17 -5.44
N THR A 235 6.91 -5.27 -4.50
CA THR A 235 5.95 -4.29 -3.94
C THR A 235 5.86 -3.05 -4.81
#